data_AF-A0A1F8VEH8-F1
#
_entry.id   AF-A0A1F8VEH8-F1
#
_cell.length_a   1.000
_cell.length_b   1.000
_cell.length_c   1.000
_cell.angle_alpha   90.00
_cell.angle_beta   90.00
_cell.angle_gamma   90.00
#
_symmetry.space_group_name_H-M   'P 1'
#
loop_
_entity.id
_entity.type
_entity.pdbx_description
1 polymer ?
#
loop_
_entity_poly.entity_id
_entity_poly.type
_entity_poly.pdbx_seq_one_letter_code
_entity_poly.pdbx_strand_id
1 'polypeptide(L)'
;DWATTLRVGPLKMDVGVAALVQWGSTPWIARQLHGHTLPTRLGQVRLAWDEASQQLQLHCQPCTLRSSSWGGEPIRLQDARMTVRRNATELRGTLQSGAVTATWHGTLRPTGITLHIAVPSTPVANGYALFASAIPEVATAQIDGTFALKATLELPSKQLRVQPRLDGMAVSGLGTEAWAQAQSQCSRGLPAVMVRAHVRNDSLLAHAVLAAEDQRFYEHPGYDLVEMSKALRSNQAEDATLRGASTLSQQVAKLLVTGGVRSPVRKLRELLYAVEMEQTLGKARILQLYLSHAPWGATVCGAQAAAHTYFGKRADQLTAAQAVWLAAMLHNPALEAQRWKARGNINLERAQWVAAGLRPLRRAERTQLLADLAVMGPTERTASHLAALSKQ
;
A
#
# COMPACT_ATOMS: atom_id res chain seq x y z
N ASP A 1 -26.08 -17.26 1.40
CA ASP A 1 -26.74 -16.45 2.44
C ASP A 1 -25.75 -15.91 3.45
N TRP A 2 -25.85 -14.63 3.80
CA TRP A 2 -25.02 -14.01 4.83
C TRP A 2 -25.52 -14.39 6.21
N ALA A 3 -25.26 -15.64 6.58
CA ALA A 3 -25.71 -16.27 7.81
C ALA A 3 -24.52 -16.75 8.64
N THR A 4 -24.74 -16.92 9.94
CA THR A 4 -23.82 -17.56 10.85
C THR A 4 -24.57 -18.59 11.68
N THR A 5 -23.91 -19.70 11.98
CA THR A 5 -24.52 -20.77 12.78
C THR A 5 -24.38 -20.46 14.25
N LEU A 6 -25.51 -20.19 14.92
CA LEU A 6 -25.57 -20.11 16.38
C LEU A 6 -25.81 -21.50 16.97
N ARG A 7 -25.16 -21.77 18.10
CA ARG A 7 -25.42 -22.95 18.93
C ARG A 7 -26.15 -22.52 20.19
N VAL A 8 -27.37 -23.02 20.37
CA VAL A 8 -28.18 -22.80 21.57
C VAL A 8 -28.47 -24.17 22.16
N GLY A 9 -27.66 -24.58 23.15
CA GLY A 9 -27.66 -25.95 23.66
C GLY A 9 -27.29 -26.97 22.57
N PRO A 10 -28.08 -28.04 22.35
CA PRO A 10 -27.82 -29.03 21.29
C PRO A 10 -28.23 -28.56 19.88
N LEU A 11 -28.98 -27.45 19.77
CA LEU A 11 -29.53 -26.97 18.50
C LEU A 11 -28.53 -26.07 17.77
N LYS A 12 -28.37 -26.32 16.46
CA LYS A 12 -27.66 -25.44 15.52
C LYS A 12 -28.70 -24.72 14.67
N MET A 13 -28.66 -23.40 14.65
CA MET A 13 -29.53 -22.58 13.82
C MET A 13 -28.69 -21.63 12.96
N ASP A 14 -28.97 -21.60 11.66
CA ASP A 14 -28.37 -20.61 10.78
C ASP A 14 -29.18 -19.32 10.84
N VAL A 15 -28.55 -18.25 11.31
CA VAL A 15 -29.20 -16.95 11.48
C VAL A 15 -28.51 -15.92 10.59
N GLY A 16 -29.31 -15.18 9.84
CA GLY A 16 -28.82 -14.05 9.05
C GLY A 16 -28.11 -13.02 9.94
N VAL A 17 -26.93 -12.58 9.54
CA VAL A 17 -26.13 -11.63 10.34
C VAL A 17 -26.90 -10.31 10.54
N ALA A 18 -27.66 -9.85 9.55
CA ALA A 18 -28.54 -8.70 9.68
C ALA A 18 -29.59 -8.87 10.81
N ALA A 19 -30.18 -10.07 10.92
CA ALA A 19 -31.13 -10.38 11.99
C ALA A 19 -30.46 -10.40 13.36
N LEU A 20 -29.22 -10.92 13.47
CA LEU A 20 -28.45 -10.86 14.71
C LEU A 20 -28.13 -9.44 15.14
N VAL A 21 -27.72 -8.59 14.20
CA VAL A 21 -27.50 -7.16 14.48
C VAL A 21 -28.80 -6.50 14.92
N GLN A 22 -29.92 -6.80 14.26
CA GLN A 22 -31.24 -6.28 14.62
C GLN A 22 -31.64 -6.69 16.03
N TRP A 23 -31.49 -7.97 16.39
CA TRP A 23 -31.80 -8.47 17.73
C TRP A 23 -30.87 -7.86 18.77
N GLY A 24 -29.55 -7.96 18.59
CA GLY A 24 -28.57 -7.47 19.56
C GLY A 24 -28.63 -5.96 19.82
N SER A 25 -29.09 -5.17 18.85
CA SER A 25 -29.29 -3.72 19.00
C SER A 25 -30.71 -3.32 19.45
N THR A 26 -31.61 -4.28 19.69
CA THR A 26 -32.93 -4.00 20.26
C THR A 26 -32.79 -3.69 21.76
N PRO A 27 -33.35 -2.57 22.28
CA PRO A 27 -33.06 -2.11 23.65
C PRO A 27 -33.21 -3.17 24.74
N TRP A 28 -34.29 -3.96 24.72
CA TRP A 28 -34.52 -4.99 25.74
C TRP A 28 -33.48 -6.12 25.67
N ILE A 29 -33.05 -6.52 24.47
CA ILE A 29 -31.98 -7.53 24.28
C ILE A 29 -30.64 -6.92 24.67
N ALA A 30 -30.36 -5.68 24.24
CA ALA A 30 -29.12 -4.99 24.54
C ALA A 30 -28.90 -4.80 26.05
N ARG A 31 -29.97 -4.58 26.83
CA ARG A 31 -29.95 -4.62 28.30
C ARG A 31 -29.49 -5.96 28.83
N GLN A 32 -30.01 -7.07 28.29
CA GLN A 32 -29.60 -8.43 28.69
C GLN A 32 -28.15 -8.72 28.30
N LEU A 33 -27.60 -8.04 27.29
CA LEU A 33 -26.20 -8.17 26.90
C LEU A 33 -25.24 -7.38 27.80
N HIS A 34 -25.74 -6.49 28.68
CA HIS A 34 -24.90 -5.70 29.56
C HIS A 34 -24.01 -6.59 30.45
N GLY A 35 -22.71 -6.31 30.50
CA GLY A 35 -21.74 -7.04 31.32
C GLY A 35 -21.21 -8.32 30.67
N HIS A 36 -21.82 -8.80 29.57
CA HIS A 36 -21.32 -9.96 28.85
C HIS A 36 -20.07 -9.64 28.03
N THR A 37 -19.22 -10.66 27.87
CA THR A 37 -18.05 -10.61 27.00
C THR A 37 -18.18 -11.69 25.93
N LEU A 38 -18.06 -11.31 24.67
CA LEU A 38 -18.18 -12.20 23.53
C LEU A 38 -16.80 -12.43 22.89
N PRO A 39 -16.39 -13.69 22.67
CA PRO A 39 -15.22 -13.98 21.86
C PRO A 39 -15.54 -13.68 20.39
N THR A 40 -14.77 -12.79 19.77
CA THR A 40 -14.93 -12.40 18.37
C THR A 40 -13.61 -12.53 17.61
N ARG A 41 -13.64 -12.32 16.29
CA ARG A 41 -12.42 -12.20 15.48
C ARG A 41 -11.55 -11.00 15.85
N LEU A 42 -12.14 -9.99 16.52
CA LEU A 42 -11.43 -8.81 17.02
C LEU A 42 -10.71 -9.06 18.34
N GLY A 43 -11.03 -10.16 19.03
CA GLY A 43 -10.67 -10.41 20.42
C GLY A 43 -11.91 -10.49 21.30
N GLN A 44 -11.72 -10.32 22.60
CA GLN A 44 -12.80 -10.29 23.57
C GLN A 44 -13.52 -8.94 23.50
N VAL A 45 -14.81 -8.96 23.17
CA VAL A 45 -15.65 -7.75 23.08
C VAL A 45 -16.59 -7.72 24.28
N ARG A 46 -16.38 -6.75 25.17
CA ARG A 46 -17.27 -6.47 26.29
C ARG A 46 -18.45 -5.62 25.84
N LEU A 47 -19.64 -6.00 26.26
CA LEU A 47 -20.89 -5.32 25.95
C LEU A 47 -21.38 -4.55 27.18
N ALA A 48 -21.82 -3.31 26.99
CA ALA A 48 -22.41 -2.50 28.04
C ALA A 48 -23.60 -1.70 27.49
N TRP A 49 -24.74 -1.81 28.14
CA TRP A 49 -25.89 -0.94 27.88
C TRP A 49 -25.81 0.35 28.70
N ASP A 50 -26.06 1.49 28.06
CA ASP A 50 -26.23 2.80 28.70
C ASP A 50 -27.70 3.24 28.61
N GLU A 51 -28.35 3.33 29.77
CA GLU A 51 -29.77 3.72 29.87
C GLU A 51 -30.02 5.19 29.51
N ALA A 52 -29.10 6.11 29.85
CA ALA A 52 -29.32 7.52 29.60
C ALA A 52 -29.31 7.84 28.10
N SER A 53 -28.37 7.24 27.37
CA SER A 53 -28.22 7.47 25.93
C SER A 53 -28.99 6.47 25.06
N GLN A 54 -29.55 5.40 25.66
CA GLN A 54 -30.17 4.25 24.98
C GLN A 54 -29.23 3.64 23.93
N GLN A 55 -27.97 3.40 24.33
CA GLN A 55 -26.93 2.88 23.44
C GLN A 55 -26.33 1.59 23.97
N LEU A 56 -26.07 0.65 23.05
CA LEU A 56 -25.19 -0.47 23.30
C LEU A 56 -23.75 -0.05 23.00
N GLN A 57 -22.85 -0.26 23.95
CA GLN A 57 -21.42 -0.04 23.82
C GLN A 57 -20.72 -1.38 23.65
N LEU A 58 -19.80 -1.44 22.70
CA LEU A 58 -18.91 -2.57 22.43
C LEU A 58 -17.49 -2.08 22.67
N HIS A 59 -16.79 -2.69 23.62
CA HIS A 59 -15.41 -2.36 23.96
C HIS A 59 -14.51 -3.57 23.75
N CYS A 60 -13.39 -3.39 23.07
CA CYS A 60 -12.40 -4.45 22.93
C CYS A 60 -10.98 -3.91 23.18
N GLN A 61 -10.20 -4.70 23.93
CA GLN A 61 -8.89 -4.30 24.45
C GLN A 61 -8.05 -5.56 24.76
N PRO A 62 -6.94 -5.81 24.04
CA PRO A 62 -6.59 -5.19 22.76
C PRO A 62 -7.50 -5.69 21.62
N CYS A 63 -7.68 -4.87 20.59
CA CYS A 63 -8.38 -5.27 19.37
C CYS A 63 -7.43 -5.69 18.27
N THR A 64 -7.73 -6.81 17.63
CA THR A 64 -6.96 -7.37 16.54
C THR A 64 -7.76 -7.39 15.24
N LEU A 65 -7.31 -6.65 14.24
CA LEU A 65 -7.87 -6.64 12.90
C LEU A 65 -7.03 -7.53 12.00
N ARG A 66 -7.68 -8.50 11.33
CA ARG A 66 -7.05 -9.39 10.34
C ARG A 66 -7.74 -9.20 9.00
N SER A 67 -6.96 -8.95 7.95
CA SER A 67 -7.48 -8.92 6.59
C SER A 67 -6.46 -9.47 5.61
N SER A 68 -6.85 -10.46 4.80
CA SER A 68 -6.01 -10.99 3.73
C SER A 68 -5.63 -9.92 2.70
N SER A 69 -6.45 -8.87 2.55
CA SER A 69 -6.20 -7.77 1.61
C SER A 69 -5.02 -6.86 1.98
N TRP A 70 -4.57 -6.85 3.24
CA TRP A 70 -3.49 -5.95 3.69
C TRP A 70 -2.24 -6.70 4.18
N GLY A 71 -2.23 -8.04 4.13
CA GLY A 71 -1.10 -8.89 4.54
C GLY A 71 -1.48 -9.92 5.61
N GLY A 72 -0.51 -10.73 6.02
CA GLY A 72 -0.73 -11.79 7.03
C GLY A 72 -0.64 -11.30 8.48
N GLU A 73 0.01 -10.15 8.71
CA GLU A 73 0.17 -9.63 10.07
C GLU A 73 -1.10 -8.93 10.58
N PRO A 74 -1.59 -9.30 11.78
CA PRO A 74 -2.71 -8.61 12.40
C PRO A 74 -2.34 -7.18 12.77
N ILE A 75 -3.23 -6.23 12.49
CA ILE A 75 -3.16 -4.88 13.06
C ILE A 75 -3.72 -4.96 14.48
N ARG A 76 -2.98 -4.45 15.47
CA ARG A 76 -3.42 -4.39 16.87
C ARG A 76 -3.68 -2.95 17.29
N LEU A 77 -4.87 -2.70 17.82
CA LEU A 77 -5.25 -1.47 18.50
C LEU A 77 -5.26 -1.73 20.00
N GLN A 78 -4.78 -0.77 20.79
CA GLN A 78 -4.75 -0.90 22.25
C GLN A 78 -6.16 -0.94 22.84
N ASP A 79 -7.06 -0.12 22.33
CA ASP A 79 -8.48 -0.12 22.67
C ASP A 79 -9.32 0.28 21.45
N ALA A 80 -10.56 -0.19 21.38
CA ALA A 80 -11.56 0.35 20.49
C ALA A 80 -12.94 0.26 21.14
N ARG A 81 -13.69 1.36 21.08
CA ARG A 81 -15.07 1.49 21.57
C ARG A 81 -15.98 1.82 20.42
N MET A 82 -17.07 1.08 20.29
CA MET A 82 -18.13 1.38 19.34
C MET A 82 -19.44 1.53 20.10
N THR A 83 -20.18 2.58 19.80
CA THR A 83 -21.56 2.74 20.29
C THR A 83 -22.54 2.42 19.19
N VAL A 84 -23.68 1.84 19.54
CA VAL A 84 -24.76 1.46 18.64
C VAL A 84 -26.08 1.92 19.25
N ARG A 85 -26.77 2.80 18.54
CA ARG A 85 -28.15 3.17 18.78
C ARG A 85 -28.99 2.75 17.59
N ARG A 86 -30.11 2.07 17.86
CA ARG A 86 -31.06 1.65 16.84
C ARG A 86 -32.32 2.52 16.85
N ASN A 87 -32.83 2.83 15.67
CA ASN A 87 -34.16 3.37 15.45
C ASN A 87 -34.80 2.66 14.26
N ALA A 88 -35.77 1.79 14.50
CA ALA A 88 -36.38 0.93 13.47
C ALA A 88 -35.34 0.13 12.65
N THR A 89 -35.09 0.49 11.39
CA THR A 89 -34.09 -0.13 10.51
C THR A 89 -32.77 0.63 10.48
N GLU A 90 -32.71 1.80 11.08
CA GLU A 90 -31.52 2.63 11.13
C GLU A 90 -30.66 2.31 12.36
N LEU A 91 -29.35 2.30 12.14
CA LEU A 91 -28.33 2.18 13.16
C LEU A 91 -27.43 3.41 13.09
N ARG A 92 -26.98 3.89 14.24
CA ARG A 92 -26.01 4.98 14.31
C ARG A 92 -25.17 4.87 15.55
N GLY A 93 -24.00 5.47 15.51
CA GLY A 93 -23.18 5.63 16.70
C GLY A 93 -21.80 6.16 16.38
N THR A 94 -20.88 5.85 17.27
CA THR A 94 -19.49 6.28 17.17
C THR A 94 -18.56 5.09 17.19
N LEU A 95 -17.37 5.27 16.64
CA LEU A 95 -16.23 4.37 16.79
C LEU A 95 -15.06 5.23 17.27
N GLN A 96 -14.49 4.88 18.41
CA GLN A 96 -13.37 5.60 19.00
C GLN A 96 -12.23 4.63 19.30
N SER A 97 -11.01 5.06 19.01
CA SER A 97 -9.78 4.41 19.45
C SER A 97 -8.77 5.52 19.73
N GLY A 98 -8.22 5.57 20.94
CA GLY A 98 -7.37 6.70 21.36
C GLY A 98 -8.04 8.07 21.11
N ALA A 99 -7.34 8.95 20.41
CA ALA A 99 -7.80 10.29 20.02
C ALA A 99 -8.51 10.35 18.65
N VAL A 100 -8.73 9.20 18.00
CA VAL A 100 -9.44 9.12 16.73
C VAL A 100 -10.88 8.70 16.99
N THR A 101 -11.82 9.54 16.54
CA THR A 101 -13.26 9.29 16.63
C THR A 101 -13.87 9.34 15.25
N ALA A 102 -14.69 8.35 14.93
CA ALA A 102 -15.52 8.31 13.73
C ALA A 102 -16.99 8.27 14.14
N THR A 103 -17.85 8.88 13.33
CA THR A 103 -19.29 8.61 13.38
C THR A 103 -19.63 7.58 12.32
N TRP A 104 -20.66 6.80 12.58
CA TRP A 104 -21.19 5.89 11.58
C TRP A 104 -22.71 5.83 11.65
N HIS A 105 -23.32 5.59 10.51
CA HIS A 105 -24.73 5.26 10.40
C HIS A 105 -24.92 4.12 9.41
N GLY A 106 -26.01 3.38 9.55
CA GLY A 106 -26.29 2.28 8.67
C GLY A 106 -27.76 1.95 8.57
N THR A 107 -28.10 1.24 7.50
CA THR A 107 -29.48 0.84 7.22
C THR A 107 -29.53 -0.68 7.10
N LEU A 108 -30.34 -1.30 7.96
CA LEU A 108 -30.65 -2.71 7.94
C LEU A 108 -31.59 -3.02 6.77
N ARG A 109 -31.22 -3.98 5.94
CA ARG A 109 -32.06 -4.57 4.89
C ARG A 109 -32.21 -6.07 5.15
N PRO A 110 -33.26 -6.72 4.63
CA PRO A 110 -33.47 -8.16 4.87
C PRO A 110 -32.26 -9.03 4.52
N THR A 111 -31.50 -8.65 3.49
CA THR A 111 -30.37 -9.40 2.95
C THR A 111 -29.00 -8.77 3.22
N GLY A 112 -28.91 -7.65 3.95
CA GLY A 112 -27.65 -6.92 4.05
C GLY A 112 -27.68 -5.67 4.94
N ILE A 113 -26.53 -5.02 5.03
CA ILE A 113 -26.35 -3.75 5.74
C ILE A 113 -25.50 -2.82 4.87
N THR A 114 -25.92 -1.56 4.72
CA THR A 114 -25.02 -0.49 4.28
C THR A 114 -24.59 0.30 5.49
N LEU A 115 -23.28 0.51 5.64
CA LEU A 115 -22.68 1.37 6.66
C LEU A 115 -22.00 2.55 5.97
N HIS A 116 -22.24 3.74 6.49
CA HIS A 116 -21.53 4.96 6.15
C HIS A 116 -20.72 5.40 7.37
N ILE A 117 -19.42 5.56 7.18
CA ILE A 117 -18.46 5.88 8.24
C ILE A 117 -17.80 7.22 7.87
N ALA A 118 -17.70 8.12 8.84
CA ALA A 118 -17.06 9.41 8.68
C ALA A 118 -16.08 9.66 9.82
N VAL A 119 -14.80 9.80 9.49
CA VAL A 119 -13.79 10.38 10.37
C VAL A 119 -13.73 11.87 10.02
N PRO A 120 -14.01 12.78 10.97
CA PRO A 120 -13.89 14.21 10.76
C PRO A 120 -12.41 14.60 10.56
N SER A 121 -12.16 15.86 10.23
CA SER A 121 -10.78 16.36 10.16
C SER A 121 -10.08 16.14 11.49
N THR A 122 -9.07 15.27 11.48
CA THR A 122 -8.37 14.76 12.65
C THR A 122 -6.87 14.92 12.44
N PRO A 123 -6.08 15.36 13.43
CA PRO A 123 -4.63 15.43 13.31
C PRO A 123 -4.03 14.09 12.87
N VAL A 124 -3.10 14.11 11.91
CA VAL A 124 -2.46 12.89 11.39
C VAL A 124 -1.70 12.15 12.51
N ALA A 125 -1.06 12.90 13.41
CA ALA A 125 -0.42 12.35 14.61
C ALA A 125 -1.35 11.44 15.44
N ASN A 126 -2.62 11.80 15.59
CA ASN A 126 -3.59 10.99 16.33
C ASN A 126 -3.85 9.64 15.65
N GLY A 127 -3.87 9.62 14.31
CA GLY A 127 -4.00 8.38 13.54
C GLY A 127 -2.78 7.46 13.71
N TYR A 128 -1.58 8.02 13.70
CA TYR A 128 -0.34 7.28 13.94
C TYR A 128 -0.21 6.79 15.38
N ALA A 129 -0.69 7.57 16.36
CA ALA A 129 -0.66 7.22 17.77
C ALA A 129 -1.40 5.89 18.08
N LEU A 130 -2.40 5.53 17.28
CA LEU A 130 -3.09 4.22 17.38
C LEU A 130 -2.14 3.03 17.19
N PHE A 131 -1.04 3.25 16.48
CA PHE A 131 -0.05 2.24 16.13
C PHE A 131 1.33 2.52 16.73
N ALA A 132 1.44 3.44 17.70
CA ALA A 132 2.72 3.86 18.28
C ALA A 132 3.56 2.68 18.81
N SER A 133 2.91 1.63 19.34
CA SER A 133 3.59 0.41 19.79
C SER A 133 4.28 -0.40 18.67
N ALA A 134 3.92 -0.15 17.41
CA ALA A 134 4.44 -0.87 16.24
C ALA A 134 5.18 0.06 15.26
N ILE A 135 5.11 1.38 15.46
CA ILE A 135 5.75 2.42 14.65
C ILE A 135 6.67 3.21 15.58
N PRO A 136 7.92 2.77 15.81
CA PRO A 136 8.83 3.44 16.73
C PRO A 136 9.11 4.90 16.34
N GLU A 137 9.00 5.23 15.06
CA GLU A 137 9.14 6.59 14.54
C GLU A 137 8.17 7.60 15.17
N VAL A 138 6.99 7.14 15.65
CA VAL A 138 6.00 8.04 16.28
C VAL A 138 6.54 8.69 17.55
N ALA A 139 7.53 8.08 18.22
CA ALA A 139 8.11 8.63 19.43
C ALA A 139 9.03 9.84 19.18
N THR A 140 9.58 9.97 17.97
CA THR A 140 10.58 11.00 17.64
C THR A 140 10.11 11.96 16.55
N ALA A 141 9.18 11.53 15.69
CA ALA A 141 8.68 12.33 14.59
C ALA A 141 7.72 13.43 15.07
N GLN A 142 7.91 14.64 14.55
CA GLN A 142 6.84 15.62 14.48
C GLN A 142 5.99 15.34 13.23
N ILE A 143 4.69 15.08 13.43
CA ILE A 143 3.75 14.71 12.37
C ILE A 143 2.62 15.74 12.33
N ASP A 144 2.63 16.58 11.30
CA ASP A 144 1.66 17.66 11.11
C ASP A 144 0.60 17.30 10.06
N GLY A 145 -0.42 18.16 9.96
CA GLY A 145 -1.53 18.03 9.02
C GLY A 145 -2.74 17.29 9.58
N THR A 146 -3.77 17.16 8.75
CA THR A 146 -5.03 16.53 9.12
C THR A 146 -5.48 15.50 8.09
N PHE A 147 -6.09 14.42 8.56
CA PHE A 147 -6.78 13.46 7.72
C PHE A 147 -8.28 13.46 8.02
N ALA A 148 -9.07 13.20 6.98
CA ALA A 148 -10.48 12.91 7.11
C ALA A 148 -10.82 11.71 6.21
N LEU A 149 -11.87 10.98 6.55
CA LEU A 149 -12.24 9.78 5.82
C LEU A 149 -13.76 9.70 5.70
N LYS A 150 -14.27 9.51 4.49
CA LYS A 150 -15.62 8.99 4.30
C LYS A 150 -15.52 7.61 3.69
N ALA A 151 -16.25 6.65 4.24
CA ALA A 151 -16.32 5.31 3.71
C ALA A 151 -17.76 4.79 3.68
N THR A 152 -18.08 4.02 2.64
CA THR A 152 -19.34 3.27 2.54
C THR A 152 -18.99 1.79 2.40
N LEU A 153 -19.46 0.97 3.33
CA LEU A 153 -19.31 -0.48 3.31
C LEU A 153 -20.66 -1.14 3.08
N GLU A 154 -20.74 -2.01 2.09
CA GLU A 154 -21.91 -2.83 1.80
C GLU A 154 -21.64 -4.28 2.16
N LEU A 155 -22.49 -4.84 3.02
CA LEU A 155 -22.46 -6.25 3.42
C LEU A 155 -23.72 -6.94 2.89
N PRO A 156 -23.61 -8.18 2.36
CA PRO A 156 -22.44 -9.07 2.43
C PRO A 156 -21.43 -8.97 1.29
N SER A 157 -21.66 -8.13 0.28
CA SER A 157 -20.79 -8.01 -0.90
C SER A 157 -19.36 -7.58 -0.58
N LYS A 158 -19.12 -7.04 0.63
CA LYS A 158 -17.85 -6.48 1.10
C LYS A 158 -17.35 -5.32 0.21
N GLN A 159 -18.24 -4.70 -0.57
CA GLN A 159 -17.88 -3.53 -1.37
C GLN A 159 -17.60 -2.35 -0.43
N LEU A 160 -16.41 -1.78 -0.56
CA LEU A 160 -15.90 -0.70 0.26
C LEU A 160 -15.52 0.49 -0.62
N ARG A 161 -16.30 1.57 -0.57
CA ARG A 161 -15.95 2.85 -1.21
C ARG A 161 -15.31 3.74 -0.16
N VAL A 162 -14.13 4.29 -0.47
CA VAL A 162 -13.40 5.17 0.47
C VAL A 162 -13.02 6.46 -0.25
N GLN A 163 -13.17 7.57 0.47
CA GLN A 163 -12.78 8.91 0.06
C GLN A 163 -11.90 9.50 1.17
N PRO A 164 -10.58 9.24 1.11
CA PRO A 164 -9.64 9.84 2.04
C PRO A 164 -9.35 11.29 1.65
N ARG A 165 -9.17 12.15 2.63
CA ARG A 165 -8.58 13.48 2.49
C ARG A 165 -7.40 13.58 3.43
N LEU A 166 -6.33 14.19 2.94
CA LEU A 166 -5.10 14.42 3.70
C LEU A 166 -4.60 15.80 3.33
N ASP A 167 -4.71 16.72 4.27
CA ASP A 167 -4.44 18.14 4.07
C ASP A 167 -3.23 18.54 4.93
N GLY A 168 -2.21 19.10 4.28
CA GLY A 168 -1.02 19.66 4.94
C GLY A 168 -0.15 18.65 5.69
N MET A 169 -0.11 17.36 5.29
CA MET A 169 0.75 16.39 5.95
C MET A 169 2.22 16.77 5.78
N ALA A 170 2.90 16.94 6.91
CA ALA A 170 4.34 17.15 6.98
C ALA A 170 4.93 16.27 8.08
N VAL A 171 6.19 15.87 7.91
CA VAL A 171 6.88 14.99 8.85
C VAL A 171 8.30 15.50 9.00
N SER A 172 8.78 15.63 10.23
CA SER A 172 10.18 15.96 10.51
C SER A 172 10.70 15.20 11.73
N GLY A 173 12.01 15.07 11.85
CA GLY A 173 12.67 14.42 12.99
C GLY A 173 13.00 12.94 12.81
N LEU A 174 12.95 12.39 11.58
CA LEU A 174 13.46 11.03 11.30
C LEU A 174 14.85 11.03 10.65
N GLY A 175 15.36 12.20 10.26
CA GLY A 175 16.75 12.35 9.81
C GLY A 175 16.99 11.96 8.36
N THR A 176 15.99 12.09 7.47
CA THR A 176 16.12 11.69 6.07
C THR A 176 17.10 12.56 5.28
N GLU A 177 17.51 13.72 5.77
CA GLU A 177 18.57 14.55 5.20
C GLU A 177 19.91 13.79 5.10
N ALA A 178 20.19 12.88 6.04
CA ALA A 178 21.39 12.04 6.01
C ALA A 178 21.35 11.02 4.87
N TRP A 179 20.18 10.75 4.28
CA TRP A 179 20.03 9.73 3.25
C TRP A 179 20.44 10.20 1.87
N ALA A 180 20.80 11.47 1.71
CA ALA A 180 21.42 11.95 0.50
C ALA A 180 22.61 11.05 0.08
N GLN A 181 23.28 10.36 1.01
CA GLN A 181 24.39 9.43 0.69
C GLN A 181 24.13 7.99 1.15
N ALA A 182 22.88 7.63 1.48
CA ALA A 182 22.55 6.31 1.99
C ALA A 182 22.83 5.20 0.97
N GLN A 183 23.01 3.98 1.48
CA GLN A 183 23.09 2.76 0.68
C GLN A 183 21.99 1.79 1.11
N SER A 184 21.30 1.19 0.14
CA SER A 184 20.37 0.10 0.42
C SER A 184 21.12 -1.21 0.68
N GLN A 185 20.43 -2.17 1.32
CA GLN A 185 20.93 -3.54 1.49
C GLN A 185 21.27 -4.19 0.13
N CYS A 186 20.49 -3.90 -0.91
CA CYS A 186 20.71 -4.40 -2.27
C CYS A 186 22.02 -3.88 -2.85
N SER A 187 22.29 -2.57 -2.70
CA SER A 187 23.52 -1.95 -3.23
C SER A 187 24.78 -2.20 -2.38
N ARG A 188 24.63 -2.83 -1.20
CA ARG A 188 25.75 -3.07 -0.29
C ARG A 188 26.73 -4.08 -0.92
N GLY A 189 27.97 -3.65 -1.14
CA GLY A 189 29.01 -4.46 -1.78
C GLY A 189 29.23 -4.20 -3.27
N LEU A 190 28.38 -3.37 -3.91
CA LEU A 190 28.68 -2.89 -5.27
C LEU A 190 29.84 -1.89 -5.26
N PRO A 191 30.68 -1.86 -6.32
CA PRO A 191 31.71 -0.84 -6.47
C PRO A 191 31.13 0.57 -6.33
N ALA A 192 31.78 1.44 -5.57
CA ALA A 192 31.29 2.81 -5.31
C ALA A 192 31.01 3.59 -6.60
N VAL A 193 31.76 3.33 -7.69
CA VAL A 193 31.54 3.94 -9.00
C VAL A 193 30.19 3.56 -9.62
N MET A 194 29.69 2.35 -9.38
CA MET A 194 28.38 1.90 -9.90
C MET A 194 27.23 2.44 -9.07
N VAL A 195 27.41 2.55 -7.75
CA VAL A 195 26.39 3.12 -6.83
C VAL A 195 26.30 4.64 -6.97
N ARG A 196 27.43 5.32 -7.22
CA ARG A 196 27.51 6.78 -7.37
C ARG A 196 27.36 7.25 -8.82
N ALA A 197 27.21 6.35 -9.79
CA ALA A 197 26.95 6.73 -11.16
C ALA A 197 25.58 7.42 -11.24
N HIS A 198 25.61 8.75 -11.37
CA HIS A 198 24.40 9.56 -11.39
C HIS A 198 23.71 9.38 -12.74
N VAL A 199 22.62 8.63 -12.75
CA VAL A 199 21.67 8.65 -13.85
C VAL A 199 20.95 10.00 -13.81
N ARG A 200 21.05 10.76 -14.91
CA ARG A 200 20.36 12.05 -15.00
C ARG A 200 18.85 11.85 -14.97
N ASN A 201 18.15 12.79 -14.32
CA ASN A 201 16.70 12.73 -14.15
C ASN A 201 15.91 12.90 -15.46
N ASP A 202 16.55 13.47 -16.48
CA ASP A 202 16.01 13.66 -17.83
C ASP A 202 16.40 12.53 -18.81
N SER A 203 17.11 11.50 -18.33
CA SER A 203 17.45 10.35 -19.15
C SER A 203 16.22 9.55 -19.57
N LEU A 204 16.32 8.84 -20.70
CA LEU A 204 15.27 7.92 -21.16
C LEU A 204 14.91 6.87 -20.09
N LEU A 205 15.91 6.39 -19.34
CA LEU A 205 15.68 5.44 -18.25
C LEU A 205 14.90 6.07 -17.09
N ALA A 206 15.26 7.28 -16.66
CA ALA A 206 14.51 7.98 -15.63
C ALA A 206 13.05 8.19 -16.04
N HIS A 207 12.80 8.65 -17.27
CA HIS A 207 11.44 8.79 -17.79
C HIS A 207 10.68 7.46 -17.92
N ALA A 208 11.36 6.38 -18.33
CA ALA A 208 10.76 5.06 -18.40
C ALA A 208 10.40 4.52 -17.00
N VAL A 209 11.26 4.75 -16.00
CA VAL A 209 10.99 4.38 -14.60
C VAL A 209 9.81 5.16 -14.03
N LEU A 210 9.74 6.47 -14.29
CA LEU A 210 8.56 7.28 -13.92
C LEU A 210 7.29 6.75 -14.59
N ALA A 211 7.34 6.42 -15.88
CA ALA A 211 6.20 5.86 -16.60
C ALA A 211 5.75 4.50 -16.03
N ALA A 212 6.70 3.68 -15.57
CA ALA A 212 6.47 2.35 -15.06
C ALA A 212 5.92 2.32 -13.62
N GLU A 213 6.52 3.12 -12.74
CA GLU A 213 6.33 3.04 -11.29
C GLU A 213 5.46 4.16 -10.74
N ASP A 214 5.56 5.38 -11.29
CA ASP A 214 4.95 6.58 -10.69
C ASP A 214 4.78 7.72 -11.71
N GLN A 215 3.73 7.64 -12.53
CA GLN A 215 3.47 8.60 -13.61
C GLN A 215 3.16 10.02 -13.11
N ARG A 216 2.78 10.13 -11.84
CA ARG A 216 2.39 11.38 -11.17
C ARG A 216 3.42 11.82 -10.14
N PHE A 217 4.65 11.28 -10.23
CA PHE A 217 5.71 11.51 -9.27
C PHE A 217 5.89 12.99 -8.91
N TYR A 218 5.87 13.90 -9.89
CA TYR A 218 6.05 15.34 -9.66
C TYR A 218 4.80 16.08 -9.16
N GLU A 219 3.65 15.40 -9.07
CA GLU A 219 2.35 16.01 -8.73
C GLU A 219 1.93 15.76 -7.28
N HIS A 220 2.65 14.92 -6.53
CA HIS A 220 2.26 14.52 -5.18
C HIS A 220 3.39 14.68 -4.15
N PRO A 221 3.11 14.84 -2.85
CA PRO A 221 4.13 15.04 -1.81
C PRO A 221 4.56 13.72 -1.15
N GLY A 222 4.94 12.72 -1.95
CA GLY A 222 5.34 11.39 -1.47
C GLY A 222 4.20 10.37 -1.27
N TYR A 223 2.94 10.78 -1.39
CA TYR A 223 1.77 9.88 -1.39
C TYR A 223 0.77 10.26 -2.49
N ASP A 224 0.21 9.27 -3.20
CA ASP A 224 -0.78 9.51 -4.25
C ASP A 224 -2.16 9.00 -3.83
N LEU A 225 -3.01 9.91 -3.32
CA LEU A 225 -4.39 9.57 -2.92
C LEU A 225 -5.27 9.11 -4.09
N VAL A 226 -5.00 9.59 -5.31
CA VAL A 226 -5.79 9.20 -6.50
C VAL A 226 -5.48 7.76 -6.87
N GLU A 227 -4.19 7.40 -6.92
CA GLU A 227 -3.77 6.03 -7.21
C GLU A 227 -4.10 5.08 -6.07
N MET A 228 -4.00 5.51 -4.80
CA MET A 228 -4.48 4.72 -3.65
C MET A 228 -5.98 4.42 -3.75
N SER A 229 -6.79 5.43 -4.12
CA SER A 229 -8.23 5.25 -4.29
C SER A 229 -8.57 4.33 -5.47
N LYS A 230 -7.81 4.41 -6.57
CA LYS A 230 -7.96 3.51 -7.72
C LYS A 230 -7.58 2.07 -7.37
N ALA A 231 -6.45 1.86 -6.71
CA ALA A 231 -5.98 0.55 -6.28
C ALA A 231 -6.96 -0.10 -5.29
N LEU A 232 -7.51 0.68 -4.35
CA LEU A 232 -8.53 0.16 -3.44
C LEU A 232 -9.79 -0.29 -4.17
N ARG A 233 -10.23 0.44 -5.21
CA ARG A 233 -11.40 0.03 -6.01
C ARG A 233 -11.12 -1.20 -6.87
N SER A 234 -9.95 -1.30 -7.50
CA SER A 234 -9.60 -2.44 -8.34
C SER A 234 -9.41 -3.72 -7.53
N ASN A 235 -8.88 -3.63 -6.31
CA ASN A 235 -8.50 -4.80 -5.50
C ASN A 235 -9.66 -5.38 -4.67
N GLN A 236 -10.90 -4.96 -4.92
CA GLN A 236 -12.09 -5.44 -4.19
C GLN A 236 -12.71 -6.72 -4.75
N ALA A 237 -12.46 -7.06 -6.03
CA ALA A 237 -12.96 -8.31 -6.61
C ALA A 237 -12.08 -9.49 -6.17
N GLU A 238 -12.69 -10.65 -5.93
CA GLU A 238 -11.98 -11.85 -5.42
C GLU A 238 -10.89 -12.34 -6.39
N ASP A 239 -11.06 -12.14 -7.70
CA ASP A 239 -10.08 -12.50 -8.75
C ASP A 239 -9.29 -11.29 -9.30
N ALA A 240 -9.31 -10.15 -8.59
CA ALA A 240 -8.61 -8.96 -9.05
C ALA A 240 -7.09 -9.18 -9.07
N THR A 241 -6.46 -8.83 -10.20
CA THR A 241 -5.01 -8.63 -10.22
C THR A 241 -4.67 -7.44 -9.31
N LEU A 242 -3.89 -7.69 -8.25
CA LEU A 242 -3.56 -6.68 -7.24
C LEU A 242 -2.81 -5.49 -7.88
N ARG A 243 -3.45 -4.33 -7.87
CA ARG A 243 -2.85 -3.06 -8.24
C ARG A 243 -2.14 -2.44 -7.02
N GLY A 244 -0.89 -2.04 -7.21
CA GLY A 244 -0.16 -1.22 -6.25
C GLY A 244 -0.51 0.26 -6.36
N ALA A 245 -0.28 1.02 -5.29
CA ALA A 245 -0.41 2.49 -5.27
C ALA A 245 0.77 3.16 -4.56
N SER A 246 1.91 2.46 -4.46
CA SER A 246 3.07 3.02 -3.81
C SER A 246 3.82 3.97 -4.73
N THR A 247 4.14 5.14 -4.22
CA THR A 247 4.94 6.15 -4.92
C THR A 247 6.41 5.75 -4.94
N LEU A 248 7.21 6.35 -5.83
CA LEU A 248 8.66 6.15 -5.82
C LEU A 248 9.29 6.54 -4.48
N SER A 249 8.79 7.59 -3.83
CA SER A 249 9.27 8.04 -2.51
C SER A 249 9.04 6.98 -1.43
N GLN A 250 7.87 6.33 -1.42
CA GLN A 250 7.61 5.18 -0.54
C GLN A 250 8.50 3.97 -0.88
N GLN A 251 8.78 3.75 -2.17
CA GLN A 251 9.69 2.68 -2.58
C GLN A 251 11.14 2.95 -2.13
N VAL A 252 11.61 4.20 -2.16
CA VAL A 252 12.92 4.58 -1.60
C VAL A 252 12.96 4.33 -0.08
N ALA A 253 11.94 4.77 0.65
CA ALA A 253 11.83 4.51 2.10
C ALA A 253 11.86 3.01 2.42
N LYS A 254 11.19 2.20 1.59
CA LYS A 254 11.22 0.74 1.68
C LYS A 254 12.63 0.18 1.48
N LEU A 255 13.34 0.64 0.45
CA LEU A 255 14.68 0.14 0.09
C LEU A 255 15.74 0.50 1.13
N LEU A 256 15.64 1.68 1.74
CA LEU A 256 16.66 2.20 2.66
C LEU A 256 16.42 1.80 4.12
N VAL A 257 15.16 1.70 4.58
CA VAL A 257 14.86 1.50 6.00
C VAL A 257 13.97 0.29 6.26
N THR A 258 12.77 0.25 5.67
CA THR A 258 11.72 -0.62 6.22
C THR A 258 11.75 -2.07 5.70
N GLY A 259 12.48 -2.34 4.61
CA GLY A 259 12.75 -3.70 4.14
C GLY A 259 11.55 -4.44 3.54
N GLY A 260 11.66 -5.77 3.43
CA GLY A 260 10.78 -6.60 2.59
C GLY A 260 9.50 -7.17 3.23
N VAL A 261 9.35 -7.15 4.56
CA VAL A 261 8.24 -7.83 5.25
C VAL A 261 6.89 -7.16 4.96
N ARG A 262 5.95 -7.85 4.31
CA ARG A 262 4.65 -7.27 3.96
C ARG A 262 3.76 -7.09 5.19
N SER A 263 3.61 -5.84 5.64
CA SER A 263 2.76 -5.45 6.77
C SER A 263 2.14 -4.06 6.53
N PRO A 264 0.87 -3.81 6.90
CA PRO A 264 0.25 -2.49 6.83
C PRO A 264 0.99 -1.44 7.68
N VAL A 265 1.49 -1.86 8.84
CA VAL A 265 2.26 -0.98 9.74
C VAL A 265 3.54 -0.52 9.07
N ARG A 266 4.23 -1.42 8.35
CA ARG A 266 5.41 -1.05 7.55
C ARG A 266 5.06 -0.01 6.49
N LYS A 267 3.90 -0.10 5.85
CA LYS A 267 3.46 0.89 4.85
C LYS A 267 3.21 2.28 5.46
N LEU A 268 2.73 2.34 6.70
CA LEU A 268 2.64 3.60 7.45
C LEU A 268 4.02 4.18 7.75
N ARG A 269 4.99 3.33 8.13
CA ARG A 269 6.40 3.75 8.30
C ARG A 269 6.99 4.31 7.00
N GLU A 270 6.79 3.62 5.88
CA GLU A 270 7.22 4.09 4.55
C GLU A 270 6.63 5.46 4.21
N LEU A 271 5.38 5.72 4.58
CA LEU A 271 4.72 7.01 4.34
C LEU A 271 5.36 8.15 5.15
N LEU A 272 5.71 7.94 6.42
CA LEU A 272 6.39 8.95 7.24
C LEU A 272 7.71 9.40 6.61
N TYR A 273 8.58 8.43 6.28
CA TYR A 273 9.84 8.71 5.62
C TYR A 273 9.67 9.28 4.22
N ALA A 274 8.67 8.82 3.46
CA ALA A 274 8.39 9.37 2.13
C ALA A 274 8.04 10.86 2.21
N VAL A 275 7.21 11.28 3.17
CA VAL A 275 6.83 12.68 3.33
C VAL A 275 8.02 13.53 3.78
N GLU A 276 8.81 13.10 4.76
CA GLU A 276 9.99 13.85 5.20
C GLU A 276 11.07 13.93 4.11
N MET A 277 11.30 12.85 3.35
CA MET A 277 12.25 12.87 2.21
C MET A 277 11.85 13.90 1.14
N GLU A 278 10.55 14.05 0.88
CA GLU A 278 10.07 15.05 -0.10
C GLU A 278 10.39 16.47 0.34
N GLN A 279 10.41 16.72 1.64
CA GLN A 279 10.73 18.01 2.24
C GLN A 279 12.23 18.25 2.33
N THR A 280 13.02 17.22 2.67
CA THR A 280 14.45 17.33 2.96
C THR A 280 15.35 17.15 1.74
N LEU A 281 14.99 16.25 0.81
CA LEU A 281 15.83 15.88 -0.35
C LEU A 281 15.28 16.40 -1.69
N GLY A 282 13.95 16.50 -1.80
CA GLY A 282 13.25 16.89 -3.02
C GLY A 282 13.23 15.80 -4.12
N LYS A 283 12.33 15.99 -5.09
CA LYS A 283 12.03 15.02 -6.17
C LYS A 283 13.24 14.53 -6.94
N ALA A 284 14.12 15.46 -7.29
CA ALA A 284 15.29 15.18 -8.09
C ALA A 284 16.23 14.18 -7.39
N ARG A 285 16.44 14.34 -6.07
CA ARG A 285 17.30 13.45 -5.31
C ARG A 285 16.64 12.12 -5.01
N ILE A 286 15.34 12.11 -4.72
CA ILE A 286 14.57 10.87 -4.51
C ILE A 286 14.63 9.97 -5.74
N LEU A 287 14.45 10.52 -6.94
CA LEU A 287 14.55 9.74 -8.18
C LEU A 287 15.96 9.16 -8.37
N GLN A 288 17.01 9.92 -8.05
CA GLN A 288 18.39 9.43 -8.11
C GLN A 288 18.64 8.30 -7.10
N LEU A 289 18.15 8.45 -5.86
CA LEU A 289 18.26 7.40 -4.84
C LEU A 289 17.54 6.13 -5.32
N TYR A 290 16.33 6.26 -5.86
CA TYR A 290 15.62 5.11 -6.42
C TYR A 290 16.43 4.43 -7.53
N LEU A 291 16.89 5.21 -8.52
CA LEU A 291 17.69 4.68 -9.63
C LEU A 291 19.00 4.04 -9.16
N SER A 292 19.58 4.50 -8.06
CA SER A 292 20.85 3.96 -7.52
C SER A 292 20.66 2.67 -6.72
N HIS A 293 19.46 2.44 -6.14
CA HIS A 293 19.23 1.39 -5.17
C HIS A 293 18.18 0.36 -5.57
N ALA A 294 17.37 0.63 -6.59
CA ALA A 294 16.31 -0.29 -7.00
C ALA A 294 16.89 -1.63 -7.51
N PRO A 295 16.22 -2.75 -7.23
CA PRO A 295 16.61 -4.07 -7.72
C PRO A 295 16.15 -4.27 -9.17
N TRP A 296 17.06 -4.65 -10.07
CA TRP A 296 16.79 -5.07 -11.44
C TRP A 296 16.98 -6.58 -11.65
N GLY A 297 17.16 -7.34 -10.58
CA GLY A 297 17.31 -8.79 -10.59
C GLY A 297 17.57 -9.31 -9.19
N ALA A 298 17.93 -10.58 -9.06
CA ALA A 298 18.28 -11.18 -7.77
C ALA A 298 19.55 -10.56 -7.15
N THR A 299 20.53 -10.20 -8.00
CA THR A 299 21.86 -9.71 -7.57
C THR A 299 22.24 -8.38 -8.23
N VAL A 300 21.35 -7.78 -9.01
CA VAL A 300 21.61 -6.57 -9.79
C VAL A 300 20.83 -5.42 -9.16
N CYS A 301 21.55 -4.46 -8.60
CA CYS A 301 20.97 -3.31 -7.91
C CYS A 301 21.53 -2.01 -8.47
N GLY A 302 20.66 -1.04 -8.73
CA GLY A 302 21.03 0.21 -9.35
C GLY A 302 21.03 0.15 -10.88
N ALA A 303 20.56 1.24 -11.48
CA ALA A 303 20.35 1.41 -12.90
C ALA A 303 21.65 1.28 -13.70
N GLN A 304 22.75 1.80 -13.17
CA GLN A 304 24.06 1.69 -13.83
C GLN A 304 24.53 0.24 -13.88
N ALA A 305 24.44 -0.49 -12.77
CA ALA A 305 24.80 -1.91 -12.73
C ALA A 305 23.91 -2.70 -13.70
N ALA A 306 22.59 -2.44 -13.71
CA ALA A 306 21.66 -3.08 -14.62
C ALA A 306 21.99 -2.81 -16.10
N ALA A 307 22.26 -1.55 -16.47
CA ALA A 307 22.64 -1.20 -17.83
C ALA A 307 23.89 -1.96 -18.30
N HIS A 308 24.90 -2.10 -17.42
CA HIS A 308 26.10 -2.88 -17.72
C HIS A 308 25.81 -4.38 -17.80
N THR A 309 25.08 -4.95 -16.84
CA THR A 309 24.79 -6.39 -16.81
C THR A 309 23.98 -6.84 -18.02
N TYR A 310 22.94 -6.10 -18.39
CA TYR A 310 22.00 -6.53 -19.44
C TYR A 310 22.41 -6.10 -20.85
N PHE A 311 23.13 -4.98 -20.98
CA PHE A 311 23.44 -4.40 -22.30
C PHE A 311 24.90 -4.06 -22.51
N GLY A 312 25.77 -4.19 -21.50
CA GLY A 312 27.17 -3.78 -21.60
C GLY A 312 27.34 -2.27 -21.83
N LYS A 313 26.34 -1.46 -21.46
CA LYS A 313 26.31 -0.01 -21.70
C LYS A 313 26.25 0.77 -20.39
N ARG A 314 26.60 2.05 -20.45
CA ARG A 314 26.27 2.97 -19.37
C ARG A 314 24.78 3.31 -19.41
N ALA A 315 24.19 3.64 -18.25
CA ALA A 315 22.76 3.94 -18.16
C ALA A 315 22.34 5.17 -19.00
N ASP A 316 23.24 6.11 -19.23
CA ASP A 316 23.03 7.29 -20.08
C ASP A 316 23.17 7.03 -21.58
N GLN A 317 23.62 5.83 -21.97
CA GLN A 317 23.79 5.40 -23.37
C GLN A 317 22.72 4.39 -23.82
N LEU A 318 21.70 4.15 -22.98
CA LEU A 318 20.61 3.24 -23.30
C LEU A 318 19.73 3.83 -24.39
N THR A 319 19.33 2.98 -25.34
CA THR A 319 18.27 3.34 -26.29
C THR A 319 16.91 3.37 -25.59
N ALA A 320 15.90 3.99 -26.20
CA ALA A 320 14.55 4.02 -25.63
C ALA A 320 14.02 2.61 -25.33
N ALA A 321 14.26 1.66 -26.25
CA ALA A 321 13.85 0.27 -26.06
C ALA A 321 14.56 -0.37 -24.85
N GLN A 322 15.88 -0.17 -24.71
CA GLN A 322 16.64 -0.70 -23.58
C GLN A 322 16.21 -0.08 -22.24
N ALA A 323 15.87 1.22 -22.25
CA ALA A 323 15.41 1.93 -21.07
C ALA A 323 14.02 1.45 -20.61
N VAL A 324 13.09 1.27 -21.56
CA VAL A 324 11.77 0.70 -21.31
C VAL A 324 11.86 -0.74 -20.83
N TRP A 325 12.76 -1.53 -21.42
CA TRP A 325 13.01 -2.91 -21.00
C TRP A 325 13.45 -2.97 -19.54
N LEU A 326 14.43 -2.16 -19.13
CA LEU A 326 14.85 -2.08 -17.72
C LEU A 326 13.72 -1.62 -16.79
N ALA A 327 12.95 -0.61 -17.20
CA ALA A 327 11.83 -0.13 -16.38
C ALA A 327 10.74 -1.20 -16.23
N ALA A 328 10.48 -2.01 -17.26
CA ALA A 328 9.51 -3.10 -17.19
C ALA A 328 9.93 -4.23 -16.23
N MET A 329 11.23 -4.46 -16.03
CA MET A 329 11.73 -5.44 -15.07
C MET A 329 11.36 -5.13 -13.61
N LEU A 330 11.21 -3.84 -13.26
CA LEU A 330 11.03 -3.38 -11.88
C LEU A 330 9.76 -3.93 -11.22
N HIS A 331 8.75 -4.31 -12.00
CA HIS A 331 7.50 -4.86 -11.49
C HIS A 331 7.71 -6.17 -10.70
N ASN A 332 8.60 -7.04 -11.16
CA ASN A 332 9.02 -8.25 -10.46
C ASN A 332 10.45 -8.65 -10.85
N PRO A 333 11.47 -8.00 -10.28
CA PRO A 333 12.84 -8.04 -10.80
C PRO A 333 13.44 -9.44 -10.85
N ALA A 334 13.24 -10.25 -9.80
CA ALA A 334 13.75 -11.60 -9.73
C ALA A 334 13.10 -12.52 -10.78
N LEU A 335 11.77 -12.42 -10.94
CA LEU A 335 11.03 -13.21 -11.93
C LEU A 335 11.39 -12.81 -13.35
N GLU A 336 11.45 -11.52 -13.66
CA GLU A 336 11.80 -11.05 -15.00
C GLU A 336 13.26 -11.38 -15.35
N ALA A 337 14.19 -11.27 -14.40
CA ALA A 337 15.58 -11.71 -14.61
C ALA A 337 15.69 -13.22 -14.88
N GLN A 338 14.89 -14.05 -14.18
CA GLN A 338 14.82 -15.49 -14.45
C GLN A 338 14.22 -15.80 -15.83
N ARG A 339 13.13 -15.12 -16.20
CA ARG A 339 12.52 -15.23 -17.53
C ARG A 339 13.51 -14.87 -18.64
N TRP A 340 14.25 -13.78 -18.46
CA TRP A 340 15.29 -13.36 -19.38
C TRP A 340 16.38 -14.43 -19.54
N LYS A 341 16.90 -14.98 -18.43
CA LYS A 341 17.90 -16.06 -18.47
C LYS A 341 17.38 -17.32 -19.17
N ALA A 342 16.13 -17.69 -18.94
CA ALA A 342 15.55 -18.93 -19.46
C ALA A 342 15.06 -18.84 -20.91
N ARG A 343 14.52 -17.70 -21.33
CA ARG A 343 13.78 -17.56 -22.60
C ARG A 343 14.27 -16.40 -23.47
N GLY A 344 15.16 -15.55 -22.96
CA GLY A 344 15.62 -14.37 -23.68
C GLY A 344 14.56 -13.29 -23.85
N ASN A 345 13.50 -13.28 -23.04
CA ASN A 345 12.45 -12.26 -23.07
C ASN A 345 11.99 -11.85 -21.66
N ILE A 346 11.30 -10.71 -21.59
CA ILE A 346 10.59 -10.22 -20.41
C ILE A 346 9.09 -10.17 -20.70
N ASN A 347 8.29 -9.72 -19.73
CA ASN A 347 6.90 -9.39 -19.97
C ASN A 347 6.75 -8.24 -21.00
N LEU A 348 6.51 -8.61 -22.27
CA LEU A 348 6.37 -7.67 -23.38
C LEU A 348 5.16 -6.75 -23.22
N GLU A 349 4.03 -7.26 -22.72
CA GLU A 349 2.83 -6.46 -22.48
C GLU A 349 3.12 -5.32 -21.48
N ARG A 350 3.86 -5.63 -20.41
CA ARG A 350 4.32 -4.63 -19.46
C ARG A 350 5.26 -3.61 -20.11
N ALA A 351 6.20 -4.05 -20.94
CA ALA A 351 7.12 -3.14 -21.65
C ALA A 351 6.37 -2.21 -22.63
N GLN A 352 5.39 -2.73 -23.36
CA GLN A 352 4.52 -1.94 -24.25
C GLN A 352 3.70 -0.93 -23.46
N TRP A 353 3.18 -1.30 -22.29
CA TRP A 353 2.49 -0.37 -21.39
C TRP A 353 3.39 0.77 -20.91
N VAL A 354 4.64 0.46 -20.56
CA VAL A 354 5.64 1.48 -20.17
C VAL A 354 5.98 2.40 -21.36
N ALA A 355 6.18 1.84 -22.56
CA ALA A 355 6.42 2.61 -23.79
C ALA A 355 5.26 3.57 -24.12
N ALA A 356 4.01 3.14 -23.89
CA ALA A 356 2.84 3.98 -24.08
C ALA A 356 2.83 5.19 -23.12
N GLY A 357 3.29 5.00 -21.89
CA GLY A 357 3.41 6.07 -20.87
C GLY A 357 4.64 6.96 -21.02
N LEU A 358 5.56 6.66 -21.94
CA LEU A 358 6.81 7.42 -22.11
C LEU A 358 6.53 8.78 -22.77
N ARG A 359 6.52 9.83 -21.94
CA ARG A 359 6.22 11.22 -22.32
C ARG A 359 7.20 11.90 -23.29
N PRO A 360 8.53 11.68 -23.26
CA PRO A 360 9.45 12.40 -24.15
C PRO A 360 9.37 12.01 -25.64
N LEU A 361 8.60 10.97 -26.01
CA LEU A 361 8.56 10.46 -27.38
C LEU A 361 7.34 10.94 -28.18
N ARG A 362 7.61 11.32 -29.44
CA ARG A 362 6.60 11.56 -30.47
C ARG A 362 5.94 10.25 -30.90
N ARG A 363 4.79 10.33 -31.57
CA ARG A 363 4.02 9.16 -32.02
C ARG A 363 4.84 8.22 -32.92
N ALA A 364 5.58 8.76 -33.89
CA ALA A 364 6.40 7.96 -34.79
C ALA A 364 7.54 7.21 -34.06
N GLU A 365 8.22 7.88 -33.14
CA GLU A 365 9.27 7.29 -32.30
C GLU A 365 8.70 6.18 -31.40
N ARG A 366 7.47 6.35 -30.92
CA ARG A 366 6.77 5.32 -30.14
C ARG A 366 6.44 4.08 -30.97
N THR A 367 6.04 4.24 -32.23
CA THR A 367 5.81 3.09 -33.13
C THR A 367 7.11 2.31 -33.36
N GLN A 368 8.22 3.00 -33.64
CA GLN A 368 9.52 2.35 -33.79
C GLN A 368 9.97 1.65 -32.49
N LEU A 369 9.80 2.30 -31.35
CA LEU A 369 10.09 1.72 -30.03
C LEU A 369 9.33 0.40 -29.80
N LEU A 370 8.05 0.33 -30.17
CA LEU A 370 7.26 -0.89 -30.01
C LEU A 370 7.77 -2.02 -30.93
N ALA A 371 8.21 -1.69 -32.14
CA ALA A 371 8.83 -2.65 -33.05
C ALA A 371 10.18 -3.15 -32.49
N ASP A 372 11.03 -2.26 -32.00
CA ASP A 372 12.32 -2.59 -31.40
C ASP A 372 12.18 -3.49 -30.17
N LEU A 373 11.16 -3.27 -29.34
CA LEU A 373 10.86 -4.11 -28.17
C LEU A 373 10.43 -5.53 -28.56
N ALA A 374 9.70 -5.69 -29.68
CA ALA A 374 9.20 -7.00 -30.12
C ALA A 374 10.33 -7.94 -30.59
N VAL A 375 11.43 -7.37 -31.08
CA VAL A 375 12.60 -8.12 -31.58
C VAL A 375 13.75 -8.16 -30.57
N MET A 376 13.58 -7.59 -29.37
CA MET A 376 14.63 -7.54 -28.36
C MET A 376 14.87 -8.91 -27.72
N GLY A 377 16.03 -9.50 -28.02
CA GLY A 377 16.54 -10.72 -27.39
C GLY A 377 17.92 -10.52 -26.76
N PRO A 378 18.47 -11.55 -26.08
CA PRO A 378 19.79 -11.48 -25.49
C PRO A 378 20.84 -11.24 -26.57
N THR A 379 21.67 -10.20 -26.39
CA THR A 379 22.86 -9.98 -27.23
C THR A 379 23.83 -11.15 -27.11
N GLU A 380 24.65 -11.43 -28.13
CA GLU A 380 25.64 -12.52 -28.12
C GLU A 380 26.59 -12.49 -26.91
N ARG A 381 26.92 -11.28 -26.41
CA ARG A 381 27.71 -11.09 -25.17
C ARG A 381 26.95 -11.49 -23.91
N THR A 382 25.66 -11.13 -23.79
CA THR A 382 24.80 -11.60 -22.70
C THR A 382 24.56 -13.10 -22.75
N ALA A 383 24.43 -13.71 -23.94
CA ALA A 383 24.31 -15.16 -24.08
C ALA A 383 25.54 -15.90 -23.53
N SER A 384 26.74 -15.39 -23.82
CA SER A 384 28.00 -15.93 -23.30
C SER A 384 28.13 -15.78 -21.77
N HIS A 385 27.74 -14.63 -21.20
CA HIS A 385 27.77 -14.40 -19.75
C HIS A 385 26.68 -15.18 -19.00
N LEU A 386 25.50 -15.37 -19.59
CA LEU A 386 24.43 -16.20 -19.02
C LEU A 386 24.80 -17.69 -19.04
N ALA A 387 25.51 -18.14 -20.08
CA ALA A 387 26.08 -19.49 -20.17
C ALA A 387 27.21 -19.72 -19.13
N ALA A 388 27.97 -18.69 -18.78
CA ALA A 388 28.96 -18.76 -17.70
C ALA A 388 28.30 -18.85 -16.32
N LEU A 389 27.21 -18.11 -16.08
CA LEU A 389 26.42 -18.13 -14.84
C LEU A 389 25.47 -19.34 -14.71
N SER A 390 25.39 -20.24 -15.69
CA SER A 390 24.65 -21.51 -15.56
C SER A 390 25.55 -22.70 -15.26
N LYS A 391 26.88 -22.49 -15.23
CA LYS A 391 27.89 -23.50 -14.89
C LYS A 391 28.41 -23.39 -13.44
N GLN A 392 27.94 -22.38 -12.70
CA GLN A 392 28.06 -22.23 -11.25
C GLN A 392 26.66 -22.38 -10.66
#